data_AF-A0A1S2DCS8-F1
#
_entry.id   AF-A0A1S2DCS8-F1
#
_cell.length_a   1.000
_cell.length_b   1.000
_cell.length_c   1.000
_cell.angle_alpha   90.00
_cell.angle_beta   90.00
_cell.angle_gamma   90.00
#
_symmetry.space_group_name_H-M   'P 1'
#
loop_
_entity.id
_entity.type
_entity.pdbx_description
1 polymer ?
#
loop_
_entity_poly.entity_id
_entity_poly.type
_entity_poly.pdbx_seq_one_letter_code
_entity_poly.pdbx_strand_id
1 'polypeptide(L)'
;MISRTTANQARYRFAIVAIVKNERPYLAEWIAYHRLIGFEHFYIADHGSTDGTDLLLAKWQRQGLVTARQWEPEERAQTLWYQHVLAHHGQEATYMAFLDVDEFLVHPNCDRPLEWLAPTLASHDVGAVAINWRIFGSSGMRFRQPGGVLERFSLASDNERVVNCHVKSIVKPSLVLSMTAHTAELKPGYRYLTANGQQADFLEGKVKSGRTERVVDTPLKIYHYNIKSYEEFVDTKMTRGRANMGPSHSRDLDYFRNHDMNEVSVSFSSELLSRVRQASCELLPEMTTPRRQPCFFVHIPKTAGTSFRLGARAHLGVGQVWHDYGENQRETAPMVVRWAYERRDVWRLWQILSEQNVQLLGGHVRLDKYAHLAGLRYCFSFVRDPLQRLASEYHHFVRHHGYQDSFSAFYRRHDMINRQSRFLESTRLEALGFVGLTERYAESLAILNGLYGWQIPGMAENLGHASVDHVYDIDPADELALRELNAEDFQLYRESQRLFELRLGLFQQGRPFVHGAIQQCVADKVVGWAWWATDDSPVEIEVWVNDRKVGRTLANALRPGMLRWGAPRGSYVGFHLPLEAVPGDIVDCRVTLTQQSLGRHRVHRTASLQPVLET
;
A
#
# COMPACT_ATOMS: atom_id res chain seq x y z
N MET A 1 -39.56 -50.90 -9.87
CA MET A 1 -38.20 -50.36 -10.07
C MET A 1 -38.12 -49.02 -9.36
N ILE A 2 -37.45 -49.00 -8.21
CA ILE A 2 -37.27 -47.79 -7.40
C ILE A 2 -36.18 -46.95 -8.07
N SER A 3 -36.50 -45.68 -8.30
CA SER A 3 -35.67 -44.68 -8.96
C SER A 3 -34.31 -44.55 -8.29
N ARG A 4 -33.25 -44.53 -9.11
CA ARG A 4 -31.87 -44.28 -8.70
C ARG A 4 -31.75 -42.91 -8.03
N THR A 5 -31.22 -42.94 -6.82
CA THR A 5 -30.75 -41.84 -5.98
C THR A 5 -29.97 -40.80 -6.80
N THR A 6 -30.44 -39.54 -6.75
CA THR A 6 -29.63 -38.36 -7.10
C THR A 6 -28.40 -38.34 -6.22
N ALA A 7 -27.21 -38.51 -6.80
CA ALA A 7 -25.95 -38.36 -6.07
C ALA A 7 -25.91 -36.93 -5.49
N ASN A 8 -25.78 -36.83 -4.17
CA ASN A 8 -25.73 -35.56 -3.44
C ASN A 8 -24.48 -34.79 -3.90
N GLN A 9 -24.66 -33.77 -4.75
CA GLN A 9 -23.56 -32.97 -5.26
C GLN A 9 -22.98 -32.12 -4.12
N ALA A 10 -21.66 -32.12 -3.95
CA ALA A 10 -21.00 -31.32 -2.92
C ALA A 10 -21.37 -29.84 -3.09
N ARG A 11 -21.60 -29.15 -1.97
CA ARG A 11 -21.99 -27.73 -1.94
C ARG A 11 -20.90 -26.82 -2.51
N TYR A 12 -19.65 -27.18 -2.28
CA TYR A 12 -18.47 -26.46 -2.72
C TYR A 12 -17.58 -27.38 -3.56
N ARG A 13 -16.95 -26.85 -4.60
CA ARG A 13 -15.88 -27.51 -5.34
C ARG A 13 -14.57 -27.47 -4.56
N PHE A 14 -14.16 -26.31 -4.05
CA PHE A 14 -12.92 -26.13 -3.29
C PHE A 14 -13.16 -25.38 -1.98
N ALA A 15 -12.68 -25.94 -0.88
CA ALA A 15 -12.69 -25.31 0.44
C ALA A 15 -11.30 -25.34 1.10
N ILE A 16 -11.07 -24.44 2.07
CA ILE A 16 -9.85 -24.45 2.91
C ILE A 16 -10.21 -24.80 4.35
N VAL A 17 -9.36 -25.57 5.01
CA VAL A 17 -9.40 -25.85 6.44
C VAL A 17 -8.15 -25.26 7.09
N ALA A 18 -8.35 -24.42 8.11
CA ALA A 18 -7.27 -23.72 8.82
C ALA A 18 -7.58 -23.59 10.32
N ILE A 19 -6.54 -23.35 11.11
CA ILE A 19 -6.63 -22.95 12.53
C ILE A 19 -5.84 -21.65 12.71
N VAL A 20 -6.35 -20.73 13.51
CA VAL A 20 -5.77 -19.39 13.69
C VAL A 20 -5.60 -19.06 15.16
N LYS A 21 -4.56 -18.25 15.45
CA LYS A 21 -4.42 -17.57 16.74
C LYS A 21 -3.82 -16.20 16.50
N ASN A 22 -4.60 -15.16 16.76
CA ASN A 22 -4.22 -13.76 16.66
C ASN A 22 -3.71 -13.32 15.27
N GLU A 23 -4.34 -13.82 14.20
CA GLU A 23 -3.94 -13.52 12.81
C GLU A 23 -4.78 -12.38 12.20
N ARG A 24 -5.46 -11.56 13.01
CA ARG A 24 -6.34 -10.48 12.55
C ARG A 24 -5.70 -9.58 11.48
N PRO A 25 -4.41 -9.16 11.58
CA PRO A 25 -3.81 -8.27 10.59
C PRO A 25 -3.62 -8.87 9.19
N TYR A 26 -3.70 -10.19 9.03
CA TYR A 26 -3.38 -10.90 7.78
C TYR A 26 -4.54 -11.73 7.23
N LEU A 27 -5.49 -12.10 8.10
CA LEU A 27 -6.56 -13.02 7.77
C LEU A 27 -7.47 -12.54 6.62
N ALA A 28 -7.74 -11.23 6.54
CA ALA A 28 -8.56 -10.67 5.45
C ALA A 28 -7.88 -10.81 4.07
N GLU A 29 -6.58 -10.52 3.97
CA GLU A 29 -5.82 -10.69 2.74
C GLU A 29 -5.73 -12.16 2.34
N TRP A 30 -5.48 -13.04 3.32
CA TRP A 30 -5.40 -14.48 3.09
C TRP A 30 -6.72 -15.05 2.54
N ILE A 31 -7.87 -14.69 3.13
CA ILE A 31 -9.18 -15.08 2.60
C ILE A 31 -9.41 -14.46 1.21
N ALA A 32 -9.16 -13.16 1.04
CA ALA A 32 -9.36 -12.44 -0.22
C ALA A 32 -8.58 -13.10 -1.38
N TYR A 33 -7.29 -13.38 -1.18
CA TYR A 33 -6.45 -14.04 -2.17
C TYR A 33 -7.00 -15.42 -2.55
N HIS A 34 -7.29 -16.26 -1.55
CA HIS A 34 -7.74 -17.63 -1.80
C HIS A 34 -9.11 -17.67 -2.50
N ARG A 35 -10.00 -16.71 -2.21
CA ARG A 35 -11.25 -16.56 -2.97
C ARG A 35 -11.01 -16.19 -4.42
N LEU A 36 -10.10 -15.26 -4.69
CA LEU A 36 -9.78 -14.81 -6.06
C LEU A 36 -9.23 -15.94 -6.94
N ILE A 37 -8.56 -16.93 -6.36
CA ILE A 37 -8.03 -18.09 -7.09
C ILE A 37 -9.00 -19.29 -7.14
N GLY A 38 -10.20 -19.17 -6.56
CA GLY A 38 -11.31 -20.10 -6.72
C GLY A 38 -11.73 -20.92 -5.49
N PHE A 39 -11.22 -20.63 -4.28
CA PHE A 39 -11.77 -21.24 -3.06
C PHE A 39 -13.11 -20.58 -2.68
N GLU A 40 -14.10 -21.41 -2.36
CA GLU A 40 -15.48 -20.97 -2.19
C GLU A 40 -15.90 -20.87 -0.71
N HIS A 41 -15.29 -21.67 0.17
CA HIS A 41 -15.63 -21.73 1.59
C HIS A 41 -14.42 -22.02 2.49
N PHE A 42 -14.48 -21.55 3.74
CA PHE A 42 -13.40 -21.66 4.71
C PHE A 42 -13.89 -22.25 6.03
N TYR A 43 -13.23 -23.30 6.51
CA TYR A 43 -13.45 -23.89 7.83
C TYR A 43 -12.32 -23.48 8.76
N ILE A 44 -12.60 -22.51 9.65
CA ILE A 44 -11.58 -21.87 10.47
C ILE A 44 -11.84 -22.10 11.96
N ALA A 45 -10.88 -22.72 12.64
CA ALA A 45 -10.87 -22.76 14.10
C ALA A 45 -10.13 -21.54 14.67
N ASP A 46 -10.73 -20.86 15.63
CA ASP A 46 -10.07 -19.84 16.45
C ASP A 46 -9.53 -20.49 17.73
N HIS A 47 -8.21 -20.40 17.95
CA HIS A 47 -7.50 -21.04 19.05
C HIS A 47 -7.15 -20.02 20.15
N GLY A 48 -8.19 -19.36 20.66
CA GLY A 48 -8.09 -18.37 21.74
C GLY A 48 -7.41 -17.08 21.30
N SER A 49 -7.90 -16.46 20.21
CA SER A 49 -7.45 -15.14 19.80
C SER A 49 -7.95 -14.03 20.73
N THR A 50 -7.10 -13.05 20.99
CA THR A 50 -7.30 -11.86 21.84
C THR A 50 -7.12 -10.55 21.07
N ASP A 51 -6.88 -10.60 19.76
CA ASP A 51 -6.65 -9.44 18.90
C ASP A 51 -7.92 -8.98 18.16
N GLY A 52 -9.06 -9.62 18.40
CA GLY A 52 -10.33 -9.38 17.71
C GLY A 52 -10.53 -10.24 16.45
N THR A 53 -9.74 -11.30 16.22
CA THR A 53 -9.94 -12.26 15.12
C THR A 53 -11.35 -12.88 15.16
N ASP A 54 -11.86 -13.19 16.35
CA ASP A 54 -13.20 -13.71 16.61
C ASP A 54 -14.32 -12.85 16.00
N LEU A 55 -14.20 -11.52 16.09
CA LEU A 55 -15.17 -10.57 15.53
C LEU A 55 -15.21 -10.62 14.00
N LEU A 56 -14.05 -10.80 13.36
CA LEU A 56 -13.98 -10.96 11.89
C LEU A 56 -14.62 -12.28 11.46
N LEU A 57 -14.26 -13.37 12.15
CA LEU A 57 -14.81 -14.69 11.87
C LEU A 57 -16.33 -14.71 12.06
N ALA A 58 -16.84 -14.08 13.12
CA ALA A 58 -18.29 -13.96 13.34
C ALA A 58 -18.99 -13.16 12.24
N LYS A 59 -18.38 -12.08 11.72
CA LYS A 59 -18.90 -11.32 10.56
C LYS A 59 -19.00 -12.22 9.34
N TRP A 60 -17.91 -12.90 8.97
CA TRP A 60 -17.87 -13.72 7.76
C TRP A 60 -18.71 -14.99 7.86
N GLN A 61 -18.90 -15.52 9.07
CA GLN A 61 -19.84 -16.61 9.31
C GLN A 61 -21.29 -16.20 9.03
N ARG A 62 -21.71 -15.00 9.45
CA ARG A 62 -23.05 -14.48 9.11
C ARG A 62 -23.24 -14.27 7.60
N GLN A 63 -22.15 -14.00 6.87
CA GLN A 63 -22.15 -13.87 5.42
C GLN A 63 -22.10 -15.22 4.70
N GLY A 64 -22.00 -16.34 5.43
CA GLY A 64 -21.90 -17.68 4.86
C GLY A 64 -20.55 -17.97 4.18
N LEU A 65 -19.54 -17.13 4.38
CA LEU A 65 -18.20 -17.28 3.79
C LEU A 65 -17.30 -18.23 4.59
N VAL A 66 -17.51 -18.26 5.91
CA VAL A 66 -16.67 -19.02 6.85
C VAL A 66 -17.54 -19.86 7.78
N THR A 67 -17.17 -21.11 8.01
CA THR A 67 -17.62 -21.86 9.19
C THR A 67 -16.56 -21.70 10.27
N ALA A 68 -16.87 -20.94 11.32
CA ALA A 68 -15.94 -20.61 12.39
C ALA A 68 -16.29 -21.33 13.69
N ARG A 69 -15.28 -21.75 14.45
CA ARG A 69 -15.47 -22.36 15.77
C ARG A 69 -14.37 -21.96 16.74
N GLN A 70 -14.74 -21.63 17.98
CA GLN A 70 -13.77 -21.55 19.08
C GLN A 70 -13.26 -22.96 19.41
N TRP A 71 -11.95 -23.14 19.43
CA TRP A 71 -11.31 -24.45 19.44
C TRP A 71 -10.00 -24.44 20.24
N GLU A 72 -10.07 -24.79 21.52
CA GLU A 72 -8.94 -24.69 22.45
C GLU A 72 -8.61 -26.02 23.18
N PRO A 73 -8.44 -27.15 22.48
CA PRO A 73 -7.85 -28.32 23.11
C PRO A 73 -6.36 -28.05 23.43
N GLU A 74 -5.87 -28.60 24.55
CA GLU A 74 -4.52 -28.32 25.06
C GLU A 74 -3.41 -28.89 24.15
N GLU A 75 -3.66 -30.04 23.53
CA GLU A 75 -2.71 -30.71 22.63
C GLU A 75 -3.34 -31.01 21.26
N ARG A 76 -2.50 -31.02 20.22
CA ARG A 76 -2.85 -31.43 18.85
C ARG A 76 -4.06 -30.68 18.28
N ALA A 77 -4.23 -29.41 18.66
CA ALA A 77 -5.41 -28.62 18.33
C ALA A 77 -5.71 -28.56 16.82
N GLN A 78 -4.66 -28.40 16.01
CA GLN A 78 -4.79 -28.38 14.54
C GLN A 78 -5.25 -29.73 13.99
N THR A 79 -4.61 -30.82 14.40
CA THR A 79 -4.98 -32.17 13.94
C THR A 79 -6.40 -32.54 14.35
N LEU A 80 -6.81 -32.22 15.59
CA LEU A 80 -8.17 -32.46 16.08
C LEU A 80 -9.20 -31.63 15.31
N TRP A 81 -8.89 -30.37 14.98
CA TRP A 81 -9.76 -29.54 14.14
C TRP A 81 -9.91 -30.13 12.73
N TYR A 82 -8.80 -30.55 12.12
CA TYR A 82 -8.83 -31.13 10.77
C TYR A 82 -9.66 -32.41 10.72
N GLN A 83 -9.53 -33.28 11.73
CA GLN A 83 -10.36 -34.47 11.88
C GLN A 83 -11.84 -34.12 12.10
N HIS A 84 -12.13 -33.10 12.92
CA HIS A 84 -13.50 -32.64 13.14
C HIS A 84 -14.15 -32.18 11.84
N VAL A 85 -13.46 -31.37 11.03
CA VAL A 85 -13.97 -30.88 9.74
C VAL A 85 -14.17 -32.03 8.75
N LEU A 86 -13.23 -32.97 8.65
CA LEU A 86 -13.40 -34.15 7.78
C LEU A 86 -14.63 -34.97 8.16
N ALA A 87 -14.86 -35.17 9.46
CA ALA A 87 -15.98 -35.98 9.95
C ALA A 87 -17.35 -35.30 9.76
N HIS A 88 -17.44 -33.99 9.95
CA HIS A 88 -18.73 -33.28 10.00
C HIS A 88 -19.04 -32.51 8.71
N HIS A 89 -18.02 -32.07 7.98
CA HIS A 89 -18.15 -31.19 6.82
C HIS A 89 -17.46 -31.73 5.56
N GLY A 90 -16.79 -32.90 5.63
CA GLY A 90 -16.05 -33.48 4.51
C GLY A 90 -16.88 -33.70 3.24
N GLN A 91 -18.19 -33.94 3.37
CA GLN A 91 -19.09 -34.13 2.23
C GLN A 91 -19.60 -32.81 1.62
N GLU A 92 -19.36 -31.67 2.27
CA GLU A 92 -19.78 -30.36 1.76
C GLU A 92 -18.85 -29.85 0.65
N ALA A 93 -17.61 -30.35 0.55
CA ALA A 93 -16.64 -29.93 -0.46
C ALA A 93 -16.11 -31.11 -1.29
N THR A 94 -15.93 -30.90 -2.59
CA THR A 94 -15.29 -31.89 -3.48
C THR A 94 -13.81 -32.05 -3.14
N TYR A 95 -13.13 -30.92 -2.93
CA TYR A 95 -11.72 -30.84 -2.55
C TYR A 95 -11.53 -29.93 -1.33
N MET A 96 -10.66 -30.33 -0.41
CA MET A 96 -10.26 -29.52 0.75
C MET A 96 -8.75 -29.32 0.76
N ALA A 97 -8.32 -28.06 0.86
CA ALA A 97 -6.93 -27.71 1.12
C ALA A 97 -6.72 -27.50 2.63
N PHE A 98 -5.62 -28.02 3.17
CA PHE A 98 -5.26 -27.82 4.58
C PHE A 98 -4.05 -26.90 4.64
N LEU A 99 -4.29 -25.63 4.99
CA LEU A 99 -3.31 -24.54 4.90
C LEU A 99 -3.27 -23.73 6.19
N ASP A 100 -2.10 -23.22 6.53
CA ASP A 100 -1.90 -22.22 7.58
C ASP A 100 -2.20 -20.80 7.02
N VAL A 101 -2.55 -19.84 7.88
CA VAL A 101 -2.92 -18.47 7.45
C VAL A 101 -1.73 -17.62 6.99
N ASP A 102 -0.51 -18.17 7.07
CA ASP A 102 0.69 -17.60 6.44
C ASP A 102 1.13 -18.33 5.18
N GLU A 103 0.26 -19.17 4.60
CA GLU A 103 0.53 -19.95 3.39
C GLU A 103 -0.40 -19.58 2.24
N PHE A 104 0.17 -19.37 1.05
CA PHE A 104 -0.56 -18.97 -0.15
C PHE A 104 -0.30 -19.96 -1.29
N LEU A 105 -1.36 -20.50 -1.91
CA LEU A 105 -1.25 -21.37 -3.07
C LEU A 105 -0.99 -20.53 -4.35
N VAL A 106 0.25 -20.53 -4.82
CA VAL A 106 0.69 -19.63 -5.89
C VAL A 106 1.16 -20.41 -7.11
N HIS A 107 0.67 -20.01 -8.28
CA HIS A 107 1.28 -20.33 -9.57
C HIS A 107 1.76 -19.01 -10.20
N PRO A 108 3.08 -18.76 -10.31
CA PRO A 108 3.61 -17.44 -10.70
C PRO A 108 3.23 -17.03 -12.13
N ASN A 109 2.91 -18.01 -12.98
CA ASN A 109 2.57 -17.77 -14.39
C ASN A 109 1.05 -17.93 -14.67
N CYS A 110 0.20 -17.98 -13.63
CA CYS A 110 -1.24 -18.22 -13.79
C CYS A 110 -2.06 -17.72 -12.59
N ASP A 111 -3.08 -16.92 -12.86
CA ASP A 111 -4.01 -16.41 -11.83
C ASP A 111 -5.12 -17.41 -11.44
N ARG A 112 -5.11 -18.62 -12.01
CA ARG A 112 -6.09 -19.68 -11.77
C ARG A 112 -5.43 -21.02 -11.40
N PRO A 113 -4.64 -21.06 -10.31
CA PRO A 113 -3.90 -22.26 -9.91
C PRO A 113 -4.79 -23.49 -9.67
N LEU A 114 -6.03 -23.31 -9.20
CA LEU A 114 -6.96 -24.42 -8.98
C LEU A 114 -7.50 -25.01 -10.29
N GLU A 115 -7.71 -24.20 -11.33
CA GLU A 115 -8.07 -24.69 -12.66
C GLU A 115 -6.92 -25.48 -13.28
N TRP A 116 -5.68 -24.98 -13.11
CA TRP A 116 -4.47 -25.67 -13.56
C TRP A 116 -4.28 -27.02 -12.86
N LEU A 117 -4.59 -27.11 -11.56
CA LEU A 117 -4.44 -28.35 -10.78
C LEU A 117 -5.60 -29.33 -10.94
N ALA A 118 -6.78 -28.86 -11.38
CA ALA A 118 -8.00 -29.66 -11.46
C ALA A 118 -7.84 -30.98 -12.25
N PRO A 119 -7.11 -31.05 -13.38
CA PRO A 119 -6.89 -32.32 -14.10
C PRO A 119 -6.18 -33.37 -13.23
N THR A 120 -5.17 -32.97 -12.47
CA THR A 120 -4.44 -33.86 -11.55
C THR A 120 -5.35 -34.41 -10.45
N LEU A 121 -6.22 -33.56 -9.92
CA LEU A 121 -7.19 -33.93 -8.88
C LEU A 121 -8.35 -34.78 -9.41
N ALA A 122 -8.75 -34.63 -10.68
CA ALA A 122 -9.92 -35.29 -11.24
C ALA A 122 -9.79 -36.82 -11.35
N SER A 123 -8.56 -37.35 -11.47
CA SER A 123 -8.28 -38.79 -11.55
C SER A 123 -8.89 -39.56 -10.38
N HIS A 124 -9.69 -40.60 -10.67
CA HIS A 124 -10.51 -41.29 -9.67
C HIS A 124 -9.72 -42.01 -8.56
N ASP A 125 -8.51 -42.44 -8.87
CA ASP A 125 -7.55 -43.11 -7.98
C ASP A 125 -6.68 -42.13 -7.19
N VAL A 126 -6.79 -40.82 -7.45
CA VAL A 126 -6.05 -39.77 -6.74
C VAL A 126 -6.86 -39.29 -5.55
N GLY A 127 -6.33 -39.53 -4.35
CA GLY A 127 -6.93 -39.10 -3.08
C GLY A 127 -6.41 -37.74 -2.59
N ALA A 128 -5.18 -37.38 -2.96
CA ALA A 128 -4.56 -36.13 -2.56
C ALA A 128 -3.46 -35.69 -3.53
N VAL A 129 -3.21 -34.38 -3.54
CA VAL A 129 -2.05 -33.76 -4.18
C VAL A 129 -1.17 -33.13 -3.11
N ALA A 130 0.11 -33.47 -3.11
CA ALA A 130 1.14 -32.85 -2.29
C ALA A 130 1.77 -31.66 -3.05
N ILE A 131 1.87 -30.51 -2.38
CA ILE A 131 2.40 -29.27 -2.95
C ILE A 131 3.51 -28.75 -2.04
N ASN A 132 4.73 -28.63 -2.59
CA ASN A 132 5.90 -28.17 -1.85
C ASN A 132 5.80 -26.70 -1.44
N TRP A 133 6.37 -26.39 -0.29
CA TRP A 133 6.60 -25.04 0.18
C TRP A 133 7.60 -24.28 -0.71
N ARG A 134 7.56 -22.96 -0.58
CA ARG A 134 8.64 -22.03 -0.88
C ARG A 134 8.68 -21.00 0.25
N ILE A 135 9.77 -20.97 1.01
CA ILE A 135 9.89 -20.10 2.18
C ILE A 135 10.17 -18.66 1.76
N PHE A 136 9.51 -17.70 2.40
CA PHE A 136 9.75 -16.27 2.24
C PHE A 136 10.40 -15.68 3.48
N GLY A 137 11.46 -14.90 3.27
CA GLY A 137 12.13 -14.15 4.32
C GLY A 137 11.40 -12.85 4.67
N SER A 138 12.04 -12.06 5.52
CA SER A 138 11.59 -10.73 5.93
C SER A 138 11.66 -9.69 4.82
N SER A 139 12.22 -10.02 3.65
CA SER A 139 12.66 -9.07 2.61
C SER A 139 13.56 -7.98 3.18
N GLY A 140 14.29 -8.32 4.24
CA GLY A 140 15.14 -7.42 5.00
C GLY A 140 14.38 -6.40 5.85
N MET A 141 13.05 -6.44 5.97
CA MET A 141 12.32 -5.51 6.83
C MET A 141 12.47 -5.86 8.30
N ARG A 142 12.84 -4.87 9.10
CA ARG A 142 12.90 -5.03 10.56
C ARG A 142 11.57 -4.63 11.22
N PHE A 143 10.89 -3.65 10.67
CA PHE A 143 9.64 -3.11 11.22
C PHE A 143 8.48 -3.37 10.26
N ARG A 144 7.25 -3.42 10.79
CA ARG A 144 6.05 -3.48 9.97
C ARG A 144 6.02 -2.24 9.06
N GLN A 145 5.97 -2.50 7.75
CA GLN A 145 5.72 -1.49 6.73
C GLN A 145 4.28 -1.61 6.19
N PRO A 146 3.75 -0.58 5.48
CA PRO A 146 2.41 -0.62 4.90
C PRO A 146 2.26 -1.68 3.82
N GLY A 147 1.02 -2.14 3.60
CA GLY A 147 0.67 -3.14 2.58
C GLY A 147 0.44 -4.54 3.13
N GLY A 148 0.00 -5.43 2.24
CA GLY A 148 -0.27 -6.84 2.55
C GLY A 148 1.01 -7.70 2.64
N VAL A 149 0.87 -8.95 3.03
CA VAL A 149 1.93 -9.96 3.02
C VAL A 149 2.50 -10.15 1.61
N LEU A 150 1.64 -10.29 0.60
CA LEU A 150 2.08 -10.56 -0.78
C LEU A 150 2.83 -9.38 -1.41
N GLU A 151 2.49 -8.16 -0.99
CA GLU A 151 3.13 -6.93 -1.46
C GLU A 151 4.47 -6.66 -0.75
N ARG A 152 4.53 -6.94 0.56
CA ARG A 152 5.69 -6.58 1.38
C ARG A 152 6.83 -7.57 1.26
N PHE A 153 6.53 -8.87 1.25
CA PHE A 153 7.56 -9.91 1.30
C PHE A 153 7.80 -10.48 -0.10
N SER A 154 8.76 -9.89 -0.80
CA SER A 154 9.11 -10.19 -2.19
C SER A 154 10.41 -10.99 -2.34
N LEU A 155 11.08 -11.36 -1.25
CA LEU A 155 12.31 -12.16 -1.27
C LEU A 155 12.05 -13.53 -0.68
N ALA A 156 12.40 -14.56 -1.44
CA ALA A 156 12.17 -15.95 -1.12
C ALA A 156 13.46 -16.77 -1.12
N SER A 157 13.37 -17.96 -0.52
CA SER A 157 14.36 -19.00 -0.64
C SER A 157 14.61 -19.38 -2.10
N ASP A 158 15.83 -19.84 -2.39
CA ASP A 158 16.08 -20.66 -3.57
C ASP A 158 15.11 -21.87 -3.63
N ASN A 159 14.69 -22.27 -4.83
CA ASN A 159 13.66 -23.28 -5.01
C ASN A 159 14.08 -24.66 -4.44
N GLU A 160 15.36 -25.00 -4.47
CA GLU A 160 15.86 -26.34 -4.13
C GLU A 160 16.23 -26.50 -2.64
N ARG A 161 16.03 -25.46 -1.82
CA ARG A 161 16.31 -25.53 -0.38
C ARG A 161 15.56 -26.71 0.26
N VAL A 162 16.27 -27.50 1.08
CA VAL A 162 15.74 -28.70 1.76
C VAL A 162 14.50 -28.43 2.63
N VAL A 163 14.34 -27.20 3.15
CA VAL A 163 13.13 -26.81 3.88
C VAL A 163 11.88 -26.82 3.01
N ASN A 164 12.01 -26.54 1.70
CA ASN A 164 10.94 -26.54 0.71
C ASN A 164 10.44 -27.95 0.38
N CYS A 165 11.13 -29.01 0.83
CA CYS A 165 10.62 -30.37 0.72
C CYS A 165 9.35 -30.60 1.56
N HIS A 166 9.06 -29.76 2.56
CA HIS A 166 7.77 -29.79 3.25
C HIS A 166 6.62 -29.51 2.30
N VAL A 167 5.48 -30.14 2.57
CA VAL A 167 4.28 -30.00 1.76
C VAL A 167 3.07 -29.56 2.57
N LYS A 168 2.09 -29.01 1.86
CA LYS A 168 0.67 -29.09 2.25
C LYS A 168 -0.09 -29.89 1.20
N SER A 169 -1.31 -30.30 1.56
CA SER A 169 -2.10 -31.21 0.75
C SER A 169 -3.46 -30.64 0.40
N ILE A 170 -3.87 -30.85 -0.85
CA ILE A 170 -5.26 -30.71 -1.32
C ILE A 170 -5.81 -32.11 -1.52
N VAL A 171 -6.93 -32.42 -0.88
CA VAL A 171 -7.44 -33.80 -0.74
C VAL A 171 -8.86 -33.91 -1.24
N LYS A 172 -9.28 -35.13 -1.62
CA LYS A 172 -10.68 -35.52 -1.71
C LYS A 172 -11.14 -36.04 -0.35
N PRO A 173 -11.96 -35.29 0.42
CA PRO A 173 -12.25 -35.65 1.82
C PRO A 173 -12.86 -37.05 1.97
N SER A 174 -13.66 -37.49 0.99
CA SER A 174 -14.28 -38.83 0.99
C SER A 174 -13.28 -39.99 0.93
N LEU A 175 -12.02 -39.72 0.58
CA LEU A 175 -10.95 -40.70 0.42
C LEU A 175 -9.90 -40.65 1.55
N VAL A 176 -10.10 -39.77 2.53
CA VAL A 176 -9.18 -39.55 3.66
C VAL A 176 -9.65 -40.33 4.90
N LEU A 177 -8.70 -40.96 5.60
CA LEU A 177 -8.91 -41.61 6.90
C LEU A 177 -8.56 -40.67 8.06
N SER A 178 -7.43 -39.97 7.95
CA SER A 178 -6.93 -39.03 8.96
C SER A 178 -6.03 -37.96 8.33
N MET A 179 -5.75 -36.88 9.06
CA MET A 179 -4.88 -35.79 8.61
C MET A 179 -3.80 -35.49 9.66
N THR A 180 -2.57 -35.26 9.21
CA THR A 180 -1.55 -34.50 9.96
C THR A 180 -1.68 -33.01 9.63
N ALA A 181 -0.78 -32.17 10.16
CA ALA A 181 -0.70 -30.77 9.75
C ALA A 181 -0.31 -30.56 8.26
N HIS A 182 0.23 -31.60 7.61
CA HIS A 182 0.81 -31.52 6.27
C HIS A 182 0.15 -32.45 5.26
N THR A 183 -0.23 -33.66 5.69
CA THR A 183 -0.60 -34.78 4.81
C THR A 183 -1.75 -35.61 5.37
N ALA A 184 -2.62 -36.06 4.47
CA ALA A 184 -3.63 -37.09 4.68
C ALA A 184 -3.05 -38.51 4.72
N GLU A 185 -3.64 -39.34 5.57
CA GLU A 185 -3.65 -40.80 5.41
C GLU A 185 -4.85 -41.18 4.53
N LEU A 186 -4.57 -41.79 3.37
CA LEU A 186 -5.61 -42.15 2.39
C LEU A 186 -6.17 -43.55 2.65
N LYS A 187 -7.41 -43.77 2.20
CA LYS A 187 -7.99 -45.12 2.14
C LYS A 187 -7.15 -46.03 1.23
N PRO A 188 -7.11 -47.35 1.49
CA PRO A 188 -6.40 -48.30 0.62
C PRO A 188 -6.83 -48.19 -0.84
N GLY A 189 -5.87 -48.27 -1.77
CA GLY A 189 -6.10 -48.20 -3.21
C GLY A 189 -6.06 -46.79 -3.83
N TYR A 190 -5.94 -45.74 -3.02
CA TYR A 190 -5.78 -44.36 -3.50
C TYR A 190 -4.35 -43.87 -3.31
N ARG A 191 -3.91 -42.98 -4.21
CA ARG A 191 -2.54 -42.45 -4.22
C ARG A 191 -2.45 -40.94 -4.07
N TYR A 192 -1.25 -40.51 -3.69
CA TYR A 192 -0.80 -39.14 -3.76
C TYR A 192 -0.16 -38.86 -5.11
N LEU A 193 -0.51 -37.72 -5.69
CA LEU A 193 0.28 -37.12 -6.75
C LEU A 193 0.97 -35.84 -6.26
N THR A 194 2.01 -35.44 -6.96
CA THR A 194 2.60 -34.11 -6.91
C THR A 194 1.78 -33.16 -7.79
N ALA A 195 2.00 -31.84 -7.66
CA ALA A 195 1.25 -30.86 -8.45
C ALA A 195 1.40 -31.03 -9.99
N ASN A 196 2.53 -31.57 -10.47
CA ASN A 196 2.76 -31.88 -11.89
C ASN A 196 2.21 -33.26 -12.33
N GLY A 197 1.46 -33.96 -11.45
CA GLY A 197 0.79 -35.22 -11.78
C GLY A 197 1.65 -36.48 -11.66
N GLN A 198 2.85 -36.40 -11.09
CA GLN A 198 3.70 -37.55 -10.82
C GLN A 198 3.36 -38.18 -9.46
N GLN A 199 3.77 -39.44 -9.25
CA GLN A 199 3.67 -40.07 -7.93
C GLN A 199 4.47 -39.26 -6.91
N ALA A 200 3.90 -38.99 -5.73
CA ALA A 200 4.63 -38.27 -4.69
C ALA A 200 5.53 -39.23 -3.89
N ASP A 201 6.85 -39.00 -3.98
CA ASP A 201 7.86 -39.71 -3.20
C ASP A 201 8.11 -38.96 -1.89
N PHE A 202 7.64 -39.55 -0.78
CA PHE A 202 7.81 -39.00 0.55
C PHE A 202 9.12 -39.46 1.19
N LEU A 203 9.70 -38.61 2.04
CA LEU A 203 10.95 -38.90 2.75
C LEU A 203 10.86 -40.25 3.49
N GLU A 204 11.80 -41.15 3.21
CA GLU A 204 11.84 -42.53 3.72
C GLU A 204 10.58 -43.37 3.41
N GLY A 205 9.84 -43.02 2.35
CA GLY A 205 8.54 -43.63 2.03
C GLY A 205 7.43 -43.31 3.03
N LYS A 206 7.64 -42.38 3.97
CA LYS A 206 6.71 -42.08 5.06
C LYS A 206 5.88 -40.84 4.72
N VAL A 207 4.62 -41.03 4.30
CA VAL A 207 3.67 -39.92 4.09
C VAL A 207 3.55 -39.02 5.32
N LYS A 208 3.53 -39.62 6.53
CA LYS A 208 3.44 -38.89 7.81
C LYS A 208 4.63 -37.97 8.10
N SER A 209 5.74 -38.06 7.33
CA SER A 209 6.85 -37.11 7.43
C SER A 209 6.46 -35.69 7.04
N GLY A 210 5.41 -35.52 6.23
CA GLY A 210 5.02 -34.21 5.68
C GLY A 210 6.03 -33.63 4.68
N ARG A 211 6.98 -34.44 4.18
CA ARG A 211 8.07 -33.99 3.32
C ARG A 211 8.26 -34.94 2.14
N THR A 212 8.47 -34.39 0.95
CA THR A 212 8.94 -35.15 -0.21
C THR A 212 10.45 -35.40 -0.11
N GLU A 213 10.97 -36.40 -0.83
CA GLU A 213 12.41 -36.68 -0.88
C GLU A 213 13.21 -35.51 -1.47
N ARG A 214 12.62 -34.85 -2.49
CA ARG A 214 13.15 -33.65 -3.14
C ARG A 214 12.05 -32.64 -3.39
N VAL A 215 12.42 -31.39 -3.61
CA VAL A 215 11.46 -30.38 -4.06
C VAL A 215 10.97 -30.76 -5.46
N VAL A 216 9.66 -30.87 -5.66
CA VAL A 216 9.07 -31.18 -6.96
C VAL A 216 9.32 -30.02 -7.92
N ASP A 217 9.78 -30.31 -9.13
CA ASP A 217 9.91 -29.31 -10.19
C ASP A 217 8.54 -29.00 -10.80
N THR A 218 7.95 -27.89 -10.35
CA THR A 218 6.64 -27.41 -10.76
C THR A 218 6.50 -25.93 -10.39
N PRO A 219 5.81 -25.12 -11.21
CA PRO A 219 5.54 -23.71 -10.88
C PRO A 219 4.59 -23.55 -9.69
N LEU A 220 3.70 -24.51 -9.43
CA LEU A 220 2.72 -24.42 -8.34
C LEU A 220 3.39 -24.71 -6.99
N LYS A 221 3.40 -23.72 -6.10
CA LYS A 221 4.01 -23.81 -4.76
C LYS A 221 3.07 -23.27 -3.70
N ILE A 222 3.32 -23.65 -2.47
CA ILE A 222 2.78 -22.98 -1.29
C ILE A 222 3.81 -21.95 -0.82
N TYR A 223 3.55 -20.68 -1.02
CA TYR A 223 4.42 -19.61 -0.53
C TYR A 223 4.18 -19.44 0.97
N HIS A 224 5.23 -19.60 1.78
CA HIS A 224 5.12 -19.64 3.24
C HIS A 224 5.82 -18.44 3.88
N TYR A 225 5.03 -17.57 4.50
CA TYR A 225 5.45 -16.32 5.15
C TYR A 225 5.50 -16.48 6.68
N ASN A 226 6.27 -17.47 7.13
CA ASN A 226 6.32 -17.94 8.51
C ASN A 226 6.96 -16.93 9.48
N ILE A 227 7.85 -16.05 8.99
CA ILE A 227 8.54 -15.07 9.84
C ILE A 227 8.04 -13.63 9.68
N LYS A 228 7.72 -13.17 8.45
CA LYS A 228 7.40 -11.76 8.15
C LYS A 228 8.53 -10.82 8.61
N SER A 229 8.25 -9.55 8.96
CA SER A 229 9.28 -8.63 9.47
C SER A 229 9.74 -9.06 10.87
N TYR A 230 10.92 -8.60 11.27
CA TYR A 230 11.47 -8.91 12.60
C TYR A 230 10.53 -8.51 13.76
N GLU A 231 9.96 -7.30 13.72
CA GLU A 231 8.98 -6.81 14.69
C GLU A 231 7.74 -7.70 14.74
N GLU A 232 7.16 -8.02 13.58
CA GLU A 232 6.00 -8.91 13.52
C GLU A 232 6.33 -10.30 14.08
N PHE A 233 7.53 -10.83 13.83
CA PHE A 233 7.95 -12.11 14.39
C PHE A 233 8.06 -12.06 15.92
N VAL A 234 8.73 -11.04 16.47
CA VAL A 234 8.95 -10.88 17.91
C VAL A 234 7.63 -10.67 18.64
N ASP A 235 6.79 -9.76 18.15
CA ASP A 235 5.57 -9.37 18.83
C ASP A 235 4.48 -10.45 18.76
N THR A 236 4.48 -11.24 17.69
CA THR A 236 3.40 -12.21 17.43
C THR A 236 3.83 -13.67 17.43
N LYS A 237 4.88 -14.03 16.71
CA LYS A 237 5.24 -15.44 16.46
C LYS A 237 6.09 -16.05 17.57
N MET A 238 6.86 -15.24 18.30
CA MET A 238 7.60 -15.67 19.50
C MET A 238 6.70 -15.78 20.73
N THR A 239 5.71 -14.90 20.85
CA THR A 239 4.80 -14.83 22.00
C THR A 239 3.69 -15.89 21.96
N ARG A 240 3.41 -16.46 20.78
CA ARG A 240 2.40 -17.52 20.60
C ARG A 240 3.06 -18.88 20.51
N GLY A 241 2.66 -19.81 21.39
CA GLY A 241 3.02 -21.22 21.29
C GLY A 241 2.60 -21.84 19.95
N ARG A 242 3.16 -23.01 19.60
CA ARG A 242 2.77 -23.73 18.38
C ARG A 242 1.54 -24.59 18.66
N ALA A 243 0.49 -24.50 17.84
CA ALA A 243 -0.79 -25.19 18.03
C ALA A 243 -0.70 -26.72 18.21
N ASN A 244 0.38 -27.36 17.71
CA ASN A 244 0.61 -28.80 17.85
C ASN A 244 1.69 -29.18 18.86
N MET A 245 2.46 -28.23 19.39
CA MET A 245 3.62 -28.50 20.25
C MET A 245 3.51 -27.82 21.63
N GLY A 246 2.37 -27.18 21.93
CA GLY A 246 2.14 -26.52 23.21
C GLY A 246 2.94 -25.21 23.40
N PRO A 247 2.81 -24.56 24.57
CA PRO A 247 3.41 -23.26 24.87
C PRO A 247 4.94 -23.31 25.11
N SER A 248 5.51 -24.48 25.40
CA SER A 248 6.94 -24.67 25.70
C SER A 248 7.84 -24.70 24.45
N HIS A 249 7.26 -24.77 23.25
CA HIS A 249 7.97 -24.76 21.97
C HIS A 249 7.81 -23.41 21.24
N SER A 250 8.14 -22.32 21.92
CA SER A 250 8.20 -20.98 21.32
C SER A 250 9.27 -20.92 20.23
N ARG A 251 9.00 -20.17 19.16
CA ARG A 251 10.03 -19.85 18.17
C ARG A 251 10.98 -18.84 18.80
N ASP A 252 12.29 -19.04 18.65
CA ASP A 252 13.32 -18.13 19.13
C ASP A 252 13.93 -17.32 17.96
N LEU A 253 14.92 -16.49 18.27
CA LEU A 253 15.62 -15.70 17.25
C LEU A 253 16.49 -16.57 16.33
N ASP A 254 16.86 -17.78 16.74
CA ASP A 254 17.56 -18.74 15.88
C ASP A 254 16.60 -19.28 14.81
N TYR A 255 15.35 -19.53 15.18
CA TYR A 255 14.30 -19.82 14.21
C TYR A 255 14.17 -18.70 13.18
N PHE A 256 14.10 -17.44 13.59
CA PHE A 256 14.05 -16.30 12.66
C PHE A 256 15.25 -16.33 11.70
N ARG A 257 16.47 -16.36 12.24
CA ARG A 257 17.71 -16.36 11.45
C ARG A 257 17.78 -17.51 10.44
N ASN A 258 17.32 -18.70 10.82
CA ASN A 258 17.33 -19.88 9.95
C ASN A 258 16.25 -19.86 8.86
N HIS A 259 15.19 -19.05 9.01
CA HIS A 259 14.08 -18.97 8.06
C HIS A 259 14.03 -17.62 7.31
N ASP A 260 14.93 -16.68 7.59
CA ASP A 260 15.04 -15.39 6.90
C ASP A 260 15.72 -15.52 5.53
N MET A 261 15.03 -16.24 4.64
CA MET A 261 15.49 -16.62 3.30
C MET A 261 15.14 -15.54 2.27
N ASN A 262 16.13 -14.78 1.82
CA ASN A 262 15.98 -13.59 0.96
C ASN A 262 16.77 -13.68 -0.35
N GLU A 263 17.00 -14.89 -0.88
CA GLU A 263 17.91 -15.14 -2.00
C GLU A 263 17.35 -14.75 -3.37
N VAL A 264 16.04 -14.94 -3.59
CA VAL A 264 15.40 -14.78 -4.90
C VAL A 264 14.27 -13.77 -4.83
N SER A 265 14.30 -12.77 -5.71
CA SER A 265 13.20 -11.81 -5.88
C SER A 265 12.01 -12.46 -6.58
N VAL A 266 10.83 -12.30 -5.99
CA VAL A 266 9.53 -12.78 -6.48
C VAL A 266 8.54 -11.62 -6.40
N SER A 267 7.87 -11.33 -7.51
CA SER A 267 6.88 -10.24 -7.59
C SER A 267 5.58 -10.75 -8.17
N PHE A 268 4.47 -10.28 -7.61
CA PHE A 268 3.14 -10.45 -8.19
C PHE A 268 2.84 -9.31 -9.17
N SER A 269 1.91 -9.53 -10.10
CA SER A 269 1.42 -8.46 -10.97
C SER A 269 0.72 -7.37 -10.13
N SER A 270 0.88 -6.11 -10.53
CA SER A 270 0.21 -4.99 -9.85
C SER A 270 -1.32 -5.11 -9.91
N GLU A 271 -1.85 -5.70 -10.99
CA GLU A 271 -3.28 -6.00 -11.14
C GLU A 271 -3.77 -6.98 -10.06
N LEU A 272 -3.06 -8.09 -9.84
CA LEU A 272 -3.42 -9.06 -8.80
C LEU A 272 -3.35 -8.43 -7.40
N LEU A 273 -2.27 -7.70 -7.10
CA LEU A 273 -2.13 -7.02 -5.81
C LEU A 273 -3.25 -6.00 -5.57
N SER A 274 -3.66 -5.26 -6.62
CA SER A 274 -4.79 -4.32 -6.56
C SER A 274 -6.10 -5.05 -6.26
N ARG A 275 -6.40 -6.14 -6.97
CA ARG A 275 -7.61 -6.97 -6.74
C ARG A 275 -7.64 -7.57 -5.33
N VAL A 276 -6.51 -8.08 -4.84
CA VAL A 276 -6.38 -8.61 -3.47
C VAL A 276 -6.61 -7.50 -2.44
N ARG A 277 -6.03 -6.32 -2.64
CA ARG A 277 -6.21 -5.17 -1.74
C ARG A 277 -7.67 -4.75 -1.67
N GLN A 278 -8.33 -4.61 -2.82
CA GLN A 278 -9.76 -4.28 -2.87
C GLN A 278 -10.61 -5.32 -2.15
N ALA A 279 -10.45 -6.61 -2.47
CA ALA A 279 -11.20 -7.68 -1.85
C ALA A 279 -10.93 -7.79 -0.33
N SER A 280 -9.70 -7.52 0.11
CA SER A 280 -9.34 -7.48 1.54
C SER A 280 -10.07 -6.34 2.27
N CYS A 281 -10.14 -5.14 1.68
CA CYS A 281 -10.87 -4.00 2.25
C CYS A 281 -12.36 -4.30 2.43
N GLU A 282 -13.00 -4.99 1.47
CA GLU A 282 -14.42 -5.38 1.55
C GLU A 282 -14.70 -6.38 2.69
N LEU A 283 -13.70 -7.19 3.06
CA LEU A 283 -13.81 -8.16 4.15
C LEU A 283 -13.67 -7.52 5.53
N LEU A 284 -12.91 -6.44 5.67
CA LEU A 284 -12.75 -5.73 6.93
C LEU A 284 -14.07 -5.08 7.39
N PRO A 285 -14.32 -4.93 8.70
CA PRO A 285 -15.49 -4.19 9.17
C PRO A 285 -15.44 -2.78 8.58
N GLU A 286 -16.60 -2.20 8.28
CA GLU A 286 -16.68 -0.75 8.14
C GLU A 286 -16.20 -0.19 9.47
N MET A 287 -14.94 0.28 9.51
CA MET A 287 -14.48 1.09 10.61
C MET A 287 -15.50 2.23 10.68
N THR A 288 -16.04 2.53 11.86
CA THR A 288 -16.73 3.80 12.12
C THR A 288 -15.91 4.86 11.41
N THR A 289 -16.43 5.40 10.31
CA THR A 289 -15.61 6.14 9.33
C THR A 289 -14.78 7.13 10.13
N PRO A 290 -13.45 6.94 10.25
CA PRO A 290 -12.65 7.89 11.01
C PRO A 290 -12.96 9.24 10.39
N ARG A 291 -13.33 10.23 11.22
CA ARG A 291 -13.71 11.57 10.73
C ARG A 291 -12.65 11.97 9.71
N ARG A 292 -13.02 11.97 8.43
CA ARG A 292 -12.06 12.18 7.35
C ARG A 292 -11.55 13.60 7.51
N GLN A 293 -10.25 13.73 7.71
CA GLN A 293 -9.60 15.03 7.85
C GLN A 293 -9.84 15.83 6.56
N PRO A 294 -10.37 17.08 6.66
CA PRO A 294 -10.59 17.89 5.47
C PRO A 294 -9.27 18.07 4.71
N CYS A 295 -9.30 17.88 3.39
CA CYS A 295 -8.15 18.16 2.55
C CYS A 295 -8.10 19.65 2.18
N PHE A 296 -6.89 20.17 1.99
CA PHE A 296 -6.67 21.54 1.54
C PHE A 296 -6.09 21.55 0.12
N PHE A 297 -6.86 22.08 -0.82
CA PHE A 297 -6.44 22.30 -2.20
C PHE A 297 -5.97 23.74 -2.40
N VAL A 298 -4.65 23.91 -2.52
CA VAL A 298 -4.06 25.19 -2.93
C VAL A 298 -4.33 25.36 -4.42
N HIS A 299 -5.36 26.13 -4.77
CA HIS A 299 -5.72 26.35 -6.16
C HIS A 299 -4.85 27.48 -6.73
N ILE A 300 -3.86 27.12 -7.54
CA ILE A 300 -3.06 28.10 -8.27
C ILE A 300 -3.82 28.49 -9.55
N PRO A 301 -3.96 29.79 -9.87
CA PRO A 301 -4.64 30.19 -11.09
C PRO A 301 -4.01 29.58 -12.35
N LYS A 302 -4.89 29.05 -13.21
CA LYS A 302 -4.59 28.45 -14.54
C LYS A 302 -3.83 27.12 -14.51
N THR A 303 -3.93 26.36 -13.42
CA THR A 303 -3.34 25.01 -13.29
C THR A 303 -4.42 23.90 -13.17
N ALA A 304 -5.35 23.83 -14.13
CA ALA A 304 -6.46 22.85 -14.16
C ALA A 304 -7.44 22.85 -12.96
N GLY A 305 -7.34 23.78 -12.01
CA GLY A 305 -8.17 23.72 -10.81
C GLY A 305 -9.67 23.95 -11.00
N THR A 306 -10.12 24.57 -12.10
CA THR A 306 -11.57 24.60 -12.42
C THR A 306 -12.10 23.19 -12.72
N SER A 307 -11.41 22.42 -13.56
CA SER A 307 -11.79 21.03 -13.88
C SER A 307 -11.83 20.17 -12.62
N PHE A 308 -10.80 20.29 -11.79
CA PHE A 308 -10.72 19.57 -10.53
C PHE A 308 -11.88 19.90 -9.60
N ARG A 309 -12.20 21.18 -9.41
CA ARG A 309 -13.32 21.59 -8.53
C ARG A 309 -14.67 21.08 -9.00
N LEU A 310 -14.92 21.08 -10.31
CA LEU A 310 -16.16 20.56 -10.87
C LEU A 310 -16.25 19.05 -10.65
N GLY A 311 -15.18 18.31 -10.91
CA GLY A 311 -15.12 16.88 -10.62
C GLY A 311 -15.28 16.58 -9.12
N ALA A 312 -14.59 17.34 -8.26
CA ALA A 312 -14.66 17.19 -6.81
C ALA A 312 -16.08 17.41 -6.29
N ARG A 313 -16.79 18.45 -6.78
CA ARG A 313 -18.21 18.67 -6.44
C ARG A 313 -19.12 17.55 -6.95
N ALA A 314 -18.85 17.00 -8.13
CA ALA A 314 -19.63 15.89 -8.68
C ALA A 314 -19.48 14.60 -7.85
N HIS A 315 -18.27 14.32 -7.35
CA HIS A 315 -18.00 13.10 -6.56
C HIS A 315 -18.30 13.26 -5.06
N LEU A 316 -17.82 14.32 -4.42
CA LEU A 316 -17.93 14.54 -2.97
C LEU A 316 -19.26 15.20 -2.58
N GLY A 317 -19.93 15.86 -3.53
CA GLY A 317 -21.15 16.62 -3.29
C GLY A 317 -20.88 18.09 -2.94
N VAL A 318 -21.81 18.96 -3.34
CA VAL A 318 -21.67 20.43 -3.24
C VAL A 318 -21.49 20.90 -1.80
N GLY A 319 -22.15 20.26 -0.83
CA GLY A 319 -22.05 20.62 0.60
C GLY A 319 -20.71 20.26 1.24
N GLN A 320 -19.95 19.32 0.66
CA GLN A 320 -18.69 18.82 1.19
C GLN A 320 -17.45 19.46 0.56
N VAL A 321 -17.64 20.38 -0.40
CA VAL A 321 -16.55 21.10 -1.08
C VAL A 321 -16.74 22.60 -0.92
N TRP A 322 -15.95 23.20 -0.02
CA TRP A 322 -15.97 24.63 0.27
C TRP A 322 -14.83 25.35 -0.45
N HIS A 323 -14.99 26.66 -0.64
CA HIS A 323 -13.99 27.47 -1.30
C HIS A 323 -13.61 28.73 -0.53
N ASP A 324 -12.37 29.17 -0.73
CA ASP A 324 -11.80 30.42 -0.25
C ASP A 324 -11.14 31.21 -1.40
N TYR A 325 -11.88 32.14 -2.00
CA TYR A 325 -11.38 33.02 -3.07
C TYR A 325 -11.17 34.46 -2.62
N GLY A 326 -11.35 34.75 -1.33
CA GLY A 326 -11.37 36.10 -0.80
C GLY A 326 -12.75 36.51 -0.26
N GLU A 327 -12.76 37.43 0.69
CA GLU A 327 -13.96 37.92 1.40
C GLU A 327 -15.07 38.40 0.47
N ASN A 328 -14.70 39.07 -0.63
CA ASN A 328 -15.65 39.71 -1.55
C ASN A 328 -16.07 38.80 -2.73
N GLN A 329 -15.56 37.57 -2.80
CA GLN A 329 -15.89 36.65 -3.90
C GLN A 329 -17.13 35.84 -3.57
N ARG A 330 -18.08 35.79 -4.50
CA ARG A 330 -19.36 35.05 -4.32
C ARG A 330 -19.16 33.56 -4.14
N GLU A 331 -18.08 33.03 -4.68
CA GLU A 331 -17.69 31.63 -4.61
C GLU A 331 -17.14 31.24 -3.25
N THR A 332 -16.72 32.20 -2.41
CA THR A 332 -16.22 31.93 -1.05
C THR A 332 -17.35 31.47 -0.15
N ALA A 333 -17.12 30.37 0.58
CA ALA A 333 -18.14 29.82 1.46
C ALA A 333 -18.50 30.81 2.59
N PRO A 334 -19.79 31.00 2.95
CA PRO A 334 -20.19 31.98 3.98
C PRO A 334 -19.51 31.76 5.34
N MET A 335 -19.26 30.51 5.73
CA MET A 335 -18.51 30.18 6.94
C MET A 335 -17.04 30.55 6.84
N VAL A 336 -16.44 30.51 5.65
CA VAL A 336 -15.07 30.99 5.42
C VAL A 336 -15.03 32.52 5.56
N VAL A 337 -15.98 33.25 4.96
CA VAL A 337 -16.09 34.72 5.15
C VAL A 337 -16.16 35.06 6.64
N ARG A 338 -17.12 34.46 7.34
CA ARG A 338 -17.35 34.71 8.76
C ARG A 338 -16.13 34.39 9.63
N TRP A 339 -15.53 33.22 9.46
CA TRP A 339 -14.51 32.76 10.39
C TRP A 339 -13.08 33.13 9.96
N ALA A 340 -12.74 33.04 8.68
CA ALA A 340 -11.40 33.40 8.21
C ALA A 340 -11.18 34.91 8.04
N TYR A 341 -12.21 35.68 7.67
CA TYR A 341 -12.07 37.11 7.34
C TYR A 341 -12.65 38.02 8.43
N GLU A 342 -13.94 37.88 8.76
CA GLU A 342 -14.60 38.76 9.74
C GLU A 342 -14.08 38.52 11.17
N ARG A 343 -13.98 37.24 11.59
CA ARG A 343 -13.52 36.85 12.94
C ARG A 343 -12.02 36.60 13.02
N ARG A 344 -11.35 36.34 11.89
CA ARG A 344 -9.93 35.98 11.79
C ARG A 344 -9.53 34.78 12.67
N ASP A 345 -10.42 33.81 12.78
CA ASP A 345 -10.28 32.58 13.55
C ASP A 345 -10.35 31.36 12.61
N VAL A 346 -9.21 31.10 11.95
CA VAL A 346 -9.07 29.97 11.03
C VAL A 346 -9.07 28.61 11.74
N TRP A 347 -8.73 28.58 13.04
CA TRP A 347 -8.80 27.36 13.83
C TRP A 347 -10.26 26.93 14.06
N ARG A 348 -11.14 27.87 14.45
CA ARG A 348 -12.58 27.58 14.57
C ARG A 348 -13.20 27.22 13.23
N LEU A 349 -12.81 27.88 12.15
CA LEU A 349 -13.20 27.47 10.80
C LEU A 349 -12.87 25.99 10.54
N TRP A 350 -11.65 25.56 10.85
CA TRP A 350 -11.22 24.18 10.60
C TRP A 350 -11.96 23.14 11.44
N GLN A 351 -12.29 23.49 12.69
CA GLN A 351 -13.20 22.68 13.51
C GLN A 351 -14.57 22.54 12.85
N ILE A 352 -15.13 23.63 12.33
CA ILE A 352 -16.43 23.61 11.65
C ILE A 352 -16.39 22.75 10.39
N LEU A 353 -15.33 22.81 9.59
CA LEU A 353 -15.16 21.92 8.43
C LEU A 353 -15.26 20.45 8.85
N SER A 354 -14.58 20.10 9.93
CA SER A 354 -14.56 18.74 10.47
C SER A 354 -15.92 18.32 11.09
N GLU A 355 -16.59 19.24 11.80
CA GLU A 355 -17.91 19.03 12.40
C GLU A 355 -19.01 18.86 11.33
N GLN A 356 -18.92 19.57 10.21
CA GLN A 356 -19.88 19.53 9.10
C GLN A 356 -19.51 18.53 8.00
N ASN A 357 -18.51 17.68 8.24
CA ASN A 357 -18.06 16.66 7.29
C ASN A 357 -17.65 17.23 5.92
N VAL A 358 -17.09 18.44 5.89
CA VAL A 358 -16.50 19.03 4.69
C VAL A 358 -15.23 18.26 4.36
N GLN A 359 -15.17 17.70 3.16
CA GLN A 359 -14.06 16.85 2.72
C GLN A 359 -12.93 17.66 2.07
N LEU A 360 -13.25 18.83 1.49
CA LEU A 360 -12.31 19.62 0.71
C LEU A 360 -12.55 21.12 0.89
N LEU A 361 -11.50 21.85 1.28
CA LEU A 361 -11.42 23.31 1.17
C LEU A 361 -10.44 23.66 0.04
N GLY A 362 -10.89 24.40 -0.98
CA GLY A 362 -10.03 24.84 -2.09
C GLY A 362 -10.01 26.35 -2.26
N GLY A 363 -8.92 26.95 -2.76
CA GLY A 363 -8.91 28.41 -2.88
C GLY A 363 -7.67 29.05 -3.47
N HIS A 364 -7.81 30.29 -3.96
CA HIS A 364 -6.69 31.13 -4.40
C HIS A 364 -5.99 31.76 -3.19
N VAL A 365 -5.52 30.93 -2.27
CA VAL A 365 -4.85 31.33 -1.04
C VAL A 365 -3.52 30.60 -0.90
N ARG A 366 -2.57 31.22 -0.22
CA ARG A 366 -1.26 30.64 0.06
C ARG A 366 -1.40 29.39 0.95
N LEU A 367 -0.43 28.48 0.81
CA LEU A 367 -0.37 27.23 1.55
C LEU A 367 -0.39 27.44 3.09
N ASP A 368 0.37 28.42 3.58
CA ASP A 368 0.51 28.73 5.01
C ASP A 368 -0.82 29.02 5.72
N LYS A 369 -1.84 29.52 5.00
CA LYS A 369 -3.15 29.90 5.56
C LYS A 369 -3.83 28.73 6.28
N TYR A 370 -3.75 27.51 5.73
CA TYR A 370 -4.48 26.36 6.27
C TYR A 370 -3.64 25.09 6.43
N ALA A 371 -2.44 24.99 5.84
CA ALA A 371 -1.68 23.74 5.83
C ALA A 371 -1.31 23.23 7.23
N HIS A 372 -1.10 24.13 8.19
CA HIS A 372 -0.84 23.76 9.59
C HIS A 372 -2.03 23.12 10.30
N LEU A 373 -3.26 23.40 9.86
CA LEU A 373 -4.50 22.81 10.37
C LEU A 373 -4.87 21.54 9.60
N ALA A 374 -4.69 21.57 8.28
CA ALA A 374 -4.92 20.43 7.42
C ALA A 374 -3.92 19.30 7.65
N GLY A 375 -2.67 19.62 8.00
CA GLY A 375 -1.55 18.69 7.97
C GLY A 375 -1.03 18.51 6.54
N LEU A 376 0.30 18.48 6.37
CA LEU A 376 0.92 18.45 5.03
C LEU A 376 0.50 17.25 4.17
N ARG A 377 0.22 16.08 4.79
CA ARG A 377 -0.30 14.89 4.10
C ARG A 377 -1.61 15.17 3.35
N TYR A 378 -2.42 16.11 3.82
CA TYR A 378 -3.74 16.43 3.27
C TYR A 378 -3.74 17.74 2.45
N CYS A 379 -2.55 18.29 2.18
CA CYS A 379 -2.37 19.46 1.35
C CYS A 379 -1.94 19.03 -0.06
N PHE A 380 -2.60 19.56 -1.08
CA PHE A 380 -2.21 19.31 -2.46
C PHE A 380 -2.44 20.49 -3.39
N SER A 381 -1.80 20.46 -4.55
CA SER A 381 -1.91 21.49 -5.59
C SER A 381 -1.73 20.88 -6.98
N PHE A 382 -2.04 21.68 -8.00
CA PHE A 382 -1.64 21.42 -9.39
C PHE A 382 -0.73 22.56 -9.85
N VAL A 383 0.36 22.20 -10.52
CA VAL A 383 1.26 23.13 -11.20
C VAL A 383 1.15 22.96 -12.71
N ARG A 384 1.69 23.91 -13.46
CA ARG A 384 1.76 23.91 -14.93
C ARG A 384 3.11 24.47 -15.35
N ASP A 385 3.56 24.14 -16.55
CA ASP A 385 4.70 24.82 -17.18
C ASP A 385 4.55 26.35 -17.02
N PRO A 386 5.56 27.06 -16.47
CA PRO A 386 5.41 28.47 -16.13
C PRO A 386 5.05 29.36 -17.33
N LEU A 387 5.56 29.05 -18.53
CA LEU A 387 5.26 29.81 -19.74
C LEU A 387 3.80 29.61 -20.14
N GLN A 388 3.38 28.35 -20.22
CA GLN A 388 2.02 27.99 -20.61
C GLN A 388 0.98 28.48 -19.59
N ARG A 389 1.33 28.50 -18.31
CA ARG A 389 0.50 29.08 -17.24
C ARG A 389 0.30 30.59 -17.44
N LEU A 390 1.38 31.33 -17.69
CA LEU A 390 1.34 32.78 -17.90
C LEU A 390 0.58 33.16 -19.16
N ALA A 391 0.83 32.48 -20.28
CA ALA A 391 0.10 32.70 -21.52
C ALA A 391 -1.40 32.40 -21.35
N SER A 392 -1.74 31.30 -20.67
CA SER A 392 -3.14 30.97 -20.36
C SER A 392 -3.82 32.02 -19.49
N GLU A 393 -3.10 32.61 -18.55
CA GLU A 393 -3.63 33.69 -17.70
C GLU A 393 -3.82 34.98 -18.48
N TYR A 394 -2.85 35.39 -19.29
CA TYR A 394 -2.94 36.56 -20.17
C TYR A 394 -4.19 36.48 -21.06
N HIS A 395 -4.36 35.39 -21.82
CA HIS A 395 -5.52 35.24 -22.68
C HIS A 395 -6.85 35.15 -21.92
N HIS A 396 -6.83 34.68 -20.68
CA HIS A 396 -8.01 34.73 -19.81
C HIS A 396 -8.34 36.17 -19.40
N PHE A 397 -7.34 36.99 -19.06
CA PHE A 397 -7.51 38.41 -18.75
C PHE A 397 -7.99 39.21 -19.95
N VAL A 398 -7.47 38.95 -21.16
CA VAL A 398 -7.95 39.58 -22.39
C VAL A 398 -9.43 39.24 -22.63
N ARG A 399 -9.81 37.96 -22.51
CA ARG A 399 -11.19 37.51 -22.80
C ARG A 399 -12.22 37.93 -21.75
N HIS A 400 -11.88 37.90 -20.47
CA HIS A 400 -12.87 38.03 -19.39
C HIS A 400 -12.71 39.28 -18.53
N HIS A 401 -11.54 39.92 -18.56
CA HIS A 401 -11.24 41.10 -17.75
C HIS A 401 -10.94 42.33 -18.60
N GLY A 402 -11.07 42.24 -19.94
CA GLY A 402 -10.90 43.37 -20.85
C GLY A 402 -9.49 43.94 -20.87
N TYR A 403 -8.46 43.14 -20.53
CA TYR A 403 -7.07 43.59 -20.53
C TYR A 403 -6.61 43.98 -21.94
N GLN A 404 -6.00 45.16 -22.09
CA GLN A 404 -5.63 45.75 -23.40
C GLN A 404 -4.11 45.87 -23.64
N ASP A 405 -3.28 45.74 -22.59
CA ASP A 405 -1.84 45.88 -22.75
C ASP A 405 -1.20 44.62 -23.37
N SER A 406 0.07 44.73 -23.76
CA SER A 406 0.82 43.64 -24.37
C SER A 406 1.08 42.48 -23.40
N PHE A 407 1.38 41.30 -23.97
CA PHE A 407 1.83 40.15 -23.20
C PHE A 407 3.09 40.47 -22.37
N SER A 408 4.03 41.23 -22.95
CA SER A 408 5.22 41.70 -22.24
C SER A 408 4.92 42.57 -21.03
N ALA A 409 3.98 43.51 -21.15
CA ALA A 409 3.53 44.29 -20.01
C ALA A 409 2.87 43.41 -18.94
N PHE A 410 2.10 42.40 -19.37
CA PHE A 410 1.37 41.51 -18.46
C PHE A 410 2.31 40.67 -17.58
N TYR A 411 3.27 39.95 -18.15
CA TYR A 411 4.11 39.04 -17.36
C TYR A 411 5.13 39.77 -16.46
N ARG A 412 5.36 41.07 -16.68
CA ARG A 412 6.22 41.91 -15.83
C ARG A 412 5.53 42.44 -14.58
N ARG A 413 4.21 42.24 -14.44
CA ARG A 413 3.49 42.60 -13.22
C ARG A 413 3.99 41.77 -12.05
N HIS A 414 4.12 42.41 -10.89
CA HIS A 414 4.61 41.77 -9.67
C HIS A 414 3.78 40.53 -9.23
N ASP A 415 2.49 40.49 -9.57
CA ASP A 415 1.58 39.38 -9.25
C ASP A 415 1.63 38.22 -10.25
N MET A 416 2.39 38.38 -11.34
CA MET A 416 2.65 37.35 -12.35
C MET A 416 4.00 36.65 -12.15
N ILE A 417 4.94 37.32 -11.49
CA ILE A 417 6.30 36.82 -11.22
C ILE A 417 6.28 35.76 -10.11
N ASN A 418 6.89 34.59 -10.39
CA ASN A 418 7.05 33.45 -9.48
C ASN A 418 5.74 33.06 -8.77
N ARG A 419 4.62 33.14 -9.50
CA ARG A 419 3.30 33.01 -8.91
C ARG A 419 3.07 31.63 -8.30
N GLN A 420 3.53 30.56 -8.94
CA GLN A 420 3.33 29.21 -8.42
C GLN A 420 4.14 29.00 -7.13
N SER A 421 5.37 29.50 -7.10
CA SER A 421 6.28 29.43 -5.97
C SER A 421 5.72 30.21 -4.78
N ARG A 422 5.23 31.44 -4.99
CA ARG A 422 4.60 32.26 -3.94
C ARG A 422 3.40 31.61 -3.26
N PHE A 423 2.69 30.71 -3.94
CA PHE A 423 1.57 29.96 -3.35
C PHE A 423 2.04 28.80 -2.46
N LEU A 424 3.24 28.25 -2.72
CA LEU A 424 3.75 27.02 -2.11
C LEU A 424 5.02 27.19 -1.25
N GLU A 425 5.66 28.37 -1.25
CA GLU A 425 6.98 28.67 -0.66
C GLU A 425 7.13 28.32 0.82
N SER A 426 6.03 28.17 1.56
CA SER A 426 6.04 27.98 3.01
C SER A 426 6.64 26.64 3.47
N THR A 427 6.75 25.64 2.57
CA THR A 427 7.30 24.32 2.89
C THR A 427 7.92 23.63 1.66
N ARG A 428 8.52 22.47 1.88
CA ARG A 428 9.10 21.61 0.84
C ARG A 428 8.03 20.84 0.06
N LEU A 429 8.16 20.74 -1.26
CA LEU A 429 7.20 20.03 -2.12
C LEU A 429 7.10 18.54 -1.78
N GLU A 430 8.20 17.93 -1.36
CA GLU A 430 8.26 16.54 -0.95
C GLU A 430 7.29 16.24 0.20
N ALA A 431 7.02 17.25 1.04
CA ALA A 431 6.16 17.13 2.22
C ALA A 431 4.68 17.26 1.88
N LEU A 432 4.32 17.93 0.78
CA LEU A 432 2.93 18.04 0.36
C LEU A 432 2.39 16.66 -0.04
N GLY A 433 1.17 16.38 0.41
CA GLY A 433 0.41 15.17 0.10
C GLY A 433 0.41 14.85 -1.39
N PHE A 434 0.21 15.86 -2.23
CA PHE A 434 0.39 15.69 -3.67
C PHE A 434 0.64 17.01 -4.42
N VAL A 435 1.46 16.96 -5.48
CA VAL A 435 1.58 18.03 -6.47
C VAL A 435 1.38 17.41 -7.85
N GLY A 436 0.24 17.70 -8.47
CA GLY A 436 -0.10 17.22 -9.80
C GLY A 436 0.41 18.13 -10.91
N LEU A 437 0.49 17.61 -12.13
CA LEU A 437 0.85 18.36 -13.33
C LEU A 437 -0.39 18.56 -14.19
N THR A 438 -0.60 19.79 -14.65
CA THR A 438 -1.74 20.15 -15.51
C THR A 438 -1.68 19.40 -16.85
N GLU A 439 -0.48 19.24 -17.40
CA GLU A 439 -0.16 18.54 -18.64
C GLU A 439 -0.39 17.03 -18.53
N ARG A 440 -0.40 16.49 -17.31
CA ARG A 440 -0.65 15.06 -17.01
C ARG A 440 -1.83 14.91 -16.06
N TYR A 441 -2.92 15.63 -16.36
CA TYR A 441 -4.07 15.76 -15.45
C TYR A 441 -4.73 14.42 -15.11
N ALA A 442 -4.94 13.54 -16.10
CA ALA A 442 -5.59 12.25 -15.89
C ALA A 442 -4.80 11.36 -14.90
N GLU A 443 -3.48 11.31 -15.07
CA GLU A 443 -2.57 10.55 -14.20
C GLU A 443 -2.46 11.19 -12.81
N SER A 444 -2.41 12.53 -12.76
CA SER A 444 -2.45 13.28 -11.51
C SER A 444 -3.72 12.99 -10.72
N LEU A 445 -4.87 12.92 -11.39
CA LEU A 445 -6.14 12.63 -10.77
C LEU A 445 -6.22 11.17 -10.29
N ALA A 446 -5.64 10.23 -11.03
CA ALA A 446 -5.58 8.82 -10.64
C ALA A 446 -4.82 8.63 -9.31
N ILE A 447 -3.65 9.26 -9.17
CA ILE A 447 -2.88 9.22 -7.92
C ILE A 447 -3.67 9.86 -6.78
N LEU A 448 -4.25 11.05 -7.01
CA LEU A 448 -5.02 11.78 -6.01
C LEU A 448 -6.23 10.98 -5.50
N ASN A 449 -6.97 10.36 -6.40
CA ASN A 449 -8.09 9.47 -6.09
C ASN A 449 -7.63 8.29 -5.24
N GLY A 450 -6.49 7.67 -5.59
CA GLY A 450 -5.90 6.59 -4.81
C GLY A 450 -5.46 7.00 -3.39
N LEU A 451 -4.90 8.20 -3.23
CA LEU A 451 -4.42 8.71 -1.94
C LEU A 451 -5.55 8.98 -0.95
N TYR A 452 -6.62 9.63 -1.41
CA TYR A 452 -7.69 10.11 -0.53
C TYR A 452 -8.95 9.24 -0.57
N GLY A 453 -8.90 8.11 -1.29
CA GLY A 453 -10.04 7.19 -1.43
C GLY A 453 -11.23 7.88 -2.10
N TRP A 454 -10.96 8.64 -3.16
CA TRP A 454 -11.95 9.33 -3.98
C TRP A 454 -12.09 8.67 -5.35
N GLN A 455 -13.16 9.02 -6.05
CA GLN A 455 -13.43 8.66 -7.45
C GLN A 455 -13.87 9.92 -8.21
N ILE A 456 -13.06 10.97 -8.13
CA ILE A 456 -13.31 12.22 -8.85
C ILE A 456 -13.21 11.94 -10.35
N PRO A 457 -14.24 12.27 -11.16
CA PRO A 457 -14.19 12.06 -12.60
C PRO A 457 -13.24 13.06 -13.27
N GLY A 458 -12.52 12.59 -14.29
CA GLY A 458 -11.78 13.44 -15.20
C GLY A 458 -12.75 14.22 -16.09
N MET A 459 -13.15 15.42 -15.68
CA MET A 459 -14.05 16.26 -16.47
C MET A 459 -13.29 16.90 -17.65
N ALA A 460 -13.01 16.11 -18.68
CA ALA A 460 -12.47 16.60 -19.95
C ALA A 460 -13.53 17.35 -20.79
N GLU A 461 -14.82 17.02 -20.60
CA GLU A 461 -15.90 17.35 -21.55
C GLU A 461 -16.50 18.76 -21.44
N ASN A 462 -16.22 19.55 -20.39
CA ASN A 462 -16.74 20.92 -20.25
C ASN A 462 -15.73 22.02 -20.59
N LEU A 463 -14.56 21.63 -21.02
CA LEU A 463 -13.59 22.50 -21.66
C LEU A 463 -13.66 22.11 -23.11
N GLY A 464 -14.03 23.02 -24.01
CA GLY A 464 -13.79 22.76 -25.43
C GLY A 464 -12.36 22.22 -25.57
N HIS A 465 -12.19 21.12 -26.32
CA HIS A 465 -10.96 20.30 -26.46
C HIS A 465 -9.63 21.09 -26.61
N ALA A 466 -9.69 22.41 -26.79
CA ALA A 466 -8.62 23.34 -26.99
C ALA A 466 -8.15 24.15 -25.75
N SER A 467 -8.26 23.71 -24.48
CA SER A 467 -7.81 24.57 -23.35
C SER A 467 -6.83 23.98 -22.32
N VAL A 468 -6.79 22.65 -22.13
CA VAL A 468 -5.75 22.01 -21.29
C VAL A 468 -4.55 21.64 -22.17
N ASP A 469 -4.82 21.08 -23.34
CA ASP A 469 -3.80 20.64 -24.32
C ASP A 469 -3.35 21.76 -25.27
N HIS A 470 -3.94 22.95 -25.16
CA HIS A 470 -3.54 24.08 -25.99
C HIS A 470 -2.20 24.65 -25.50
N VAL A 471 -1.22 24.55 -26.39
CA VAL A 471 0.10 25.14 -26.25
C VAL A 471 0.06 26.53 -26.89
N TYR A 472 0.31 27.55 -26.09
CA TYR A 472 0.45 28.92 -26.54
C TYR A 472 1.81 29.11 -27.20
N ASP A 473 1.81 29.71 -28.38
CA ASP A 473 3.01 30.20 -29.04
C ASP A 473 3.52 31.45 -28.34
N ILE A 474 4.82 31.50 -28.03
CA ILE A 474 5.46 32.57 -27.26
C ILE A 474 6.71 32.99 -28.02
N ASP A 475 6.82 34.29 -28.27
CA ASP A 475 7.98 34.85 -28.96
C ASP A 475 9.29 34.51 -28.21
N PRO A 476 10.37 34.10 -28.90
CA PRO A 476 11.64 33.77 -28.27
C PRO A 476 12.22 34.87 -27.38
N ALA A 477 11.98 36.16 -27.71
CA ALA A 477 12.42 37.28 -26.89
C ALA A 477 11.64 37.37 -25.57
N ASP A 478 10.34 37.08 -25.61
CA ASP A 478 9.51 37.01 -24.40
C ASP A 478 9.84 35.77 -23.56
N GLU A 479 10.14 34.62 -24.19
CA GLU A 479 10.52 33.40 -23.48
C GLU A 479 11.76 33.61 -22.58
N LEU A 480 12.81 34.26 -23.11
CA LEU A 480 14.02 34.53 -22.33
C LEU A 480 13.72 35.38 -21.09
N ALA A 481 13.00 36.50 -21.28
CA ALA A 481 12.65 37.40 -20.18
C ALA A 481 11.72 36.72 -19.15
N LEU A 482 10.79 35.88 -19.61
CA LEU A 482 9.89 35.10 -18.76
C LEU A 482 10.66 34.11 -17.89
N ARG A 483 11.63 33.41 -18.46
CA ARG A 483 12.51 32.47 -17.73
C ARG A 483 13.32 33.15 -16.66
N GLU A 484 13.87 34.33 -16.95
CA GLU A 484 14.63 35.12 -15.98
C GLU A 484 13.75 35.61 -14.83
N LEU A 485 12.58 36.18 -15.14
CA LEU A 485 11.66 36.68 -14.13
C LEU A 485 11.06 35.57 -13.27
N ASN A 486 10.80 34.39 -13.86
CA ASN A 486 10.09 33.29 -13.20
C ASN A 486 11.00 32.11 -12.81
N ALA A 487 12.28 32.38 -12.54
CA ALA A 487 13.29 31.34 -12.30
C ALA A 487 12.91 30.36 -11.17
N GLU A 488 12.23 30.85 -10.12
CA GLU A 488 11.77 29.99 -9.02
C GLU A 488 10.64 29.06 -9.47
N ASP A 489 9.68 29.55 -10.26
CA ASP A 489 8.61 28.71 -10.83
C ASP A 489 9.17 27.62 -11.76
N PHE A 490 10.22 27.91 -12.52
CA PHE A 490 10.90 26.88 -13.32
C PHE A 490 11.63 25.85 -12.46
N GLN A 491 12.21 26.26 -11.32
CA GLN A 491 12.82 25.32 -10.38
C GLN A 491 11.74 24.45 -9.71
N LEU A 492 10.67 25.07 -9.22
CA LEU A 492 9.49 24.42 -8.63
C LEU A 492 8.88 23.40 -9.59
N TYR A 493 8.68 23.79 -10.86
CA TYR A 493 8.07 22.91 -11.87
C TYR A 493 8.96 21.71 -12.18
N ARG A 494 10.28 21.90 -12.36
CA ARG A 494 11.23 20.78 -12.57
C ARG A 494 11.23 19.82 -11.39
N GLU A 495 11.21 20.32 -10.17
CA GLU A 495 11.15 19.48 -8.97
C GLU A 495 9.80 18.75 -8.85
N SER A 496 8.71 19.42 -9.20
CA SER A 496 7.38 18.81 -9.27
C SER A 496 7.32 17.68 -10.30
N GLN A 497 7.92 17.86 -11.49
CA GLN A 497 8.03 16.81 -12.49
C GLN A 497 8.83 15.61 -11.97
N ARG A 498 9.98 15.85 -11.34
CA ARG A 498 10.82 14.79 -10.75
C ARG A 498 10.05 13.98 -9.70
N LEU A 499 9.36 14.65 -8.79
CA LEU A 499 8.56 14.00 -7.75
C LEU A 499 7.36 13.26 -8.35
N PHE A 500 6.72 13.83 -9.37
CA PHE A 500 5.58 13.24 -10.06
C PHE A 500 5.96 11.93 -10.74
N GLU A 501 7.04 11.87 -11.54
CA GLU A 501 7.48 10.63 -12.19
C GLU A 501 7.78 9.54 -11.17
N LEU A 502 8.49 9.90 -10.10
CA LEU A 502 8.86 8.95 -9.05
C LEU A 502 7.61 8.35 -8.38
N ARG A 503 6.63 9.20 -8.04
CA ARG A 503 5.39 8.76 -7.36
C ARG A 503 4.46 8.00 -8.31
N LEU A 504 4.37 8.42 -9.57
CA LEU A 504 3.60 7.74 -10.59
C LEU A 504 4.14 6.34 -10.86
N GLY A 505 5.47 6.18 -10.97
CA GLY A 505 6.09 4.86 -11.17
C GLY A 505 5.78 3.89 -10.03
N LEU A 506 5.83 4.35 -8.78
CA LEU A 506 5.45 3.53 -7.62
C LEU A 506 3.94 3.21 -7.63
N PHE A 507 3.11 4.21 -7.92
CA PHE A 507 1.66 4.05 -7.99
C PHE A 507 1.24 3.03 -9.07
N GLN A 508 1.82 3.07 -10.26
CA GLN A 508 1.56 2.11 -11.35
C GLN A 508 2.00 0.67 -10.99
N GLN A 509 3.04 0.54 -10.16
CA GLN A 509 3.47 -0.75 -9.60
C GLN A 509 2.57 -1.21 -8.44
N GLY A 510 1.58 -0.42 -8.04
CA GLY A 510 0.71 -0.67 -6.89
C GLY A 510 1.39 -0.43 -5.54
N ARG A 511 2.61 0.11 -5.53
CA ARG A 511 3.45 0.27 -4.34
C ARG A 511 3.20 1.63 -3.66
N PRO A 512 3.23 1.71 -2.32
CA PRO A 512 3.11 2.98 -1.62
C PRO A 512 4.34 3.87 -1.88
N PHE A 513 4.18 5.18 -1.77
CA PHE A 513 5.31 6.11 -1.78
C PHE A 513 5.44 6.86 -0.45
N VAL A 514 6.62 7.42 -0.25
CA VAL A 514 7.02 8.16 0.94
C VAL A 514 7.15 9.65 0.60
N HIS A 515 6.69 10.49 1.52
CA HIS A 515 7.12 11.88 1.62
C HIS A 515 8.39 11.91 2.43
N GLY A 516 9.49 12.43 1.87
CA GLY A 516 10.74 12.45 2.59
C GLY A 516 11.82 13.20 1.85
N ALA A 517 12.79 13.70 2.61
CA ALA A 517 13.97 14.35 2.08
C ALA A 517 15.16 14.19 3.03
N ILE A 518 16.35 14.22 2.47
CA ILE A 518 17.57 14.47 3.24
C ILE A 518 17.59 15.96 3.62
N GLN A 519 17.82 16.22 4.91
CA GLN A 519 17.91 17.56 5.47
C GLN A 519 19.36 17.99 5.64
N GLN A 520 20.22 17.08 6.10
CA GLN A 520 21.65 17.30 6.28
C GLN A 520 22.41 16.05 5.87
N CYS A 521 23.48 16.22 5.10
CA CYS A 521 24.39 15.14 4.73
C CYS A 521 25.82 15.65 4.81
N VAL A 522 26.59 15.11 5.73
CA VAL A 522 27.99 15.44 6.00
C VAL A 522 28.78 14.14 6.19
N ALA A 523 30.11 14.24 6.27
CA ALA A 523 31.00 13.07 6.34
C ALA A 523 30.66 12.10 7.49
N ASP A 524 30.23 12.62 8.64
CA ASP A 524 30.00 11.87 9.87
C ASP A 524 28.54 11.46 10.10
N LYS A 525 27.58 11.97 9.30
CA LYS A 525 26.15 11.64 9.45
C LYS A 525 25.27 12.04 8.27
N VAL A 526 24.14 11.36 8.17
CA VAL A 526 22.97 11.79 7.40
C VAL A 526 21.76 11.95 8.31
N VAL A 527 21.00 13.03 8.08
CA VAL A 527 19.79 13.39 8.80
C VAL A 527 18.72 13.76 7.79
N GLY A 528 17.50 13.27 8.00
CA GLY A 528 16.35 13.67 7.20
C GLY A 528 15.05 13.39 7.91
N TRP A 529 13.98 13.35 7.12
CA TRP A 529 12.64 13.02 7.55
C TRP A 529 11.90 12.20 6.48
N ALA A 530 10.95 11.37 6.91
CA ALA A 530 10.14 10.54 6.03
C ALA A 530 8.81 10.11 6.70
N TRP A 531 7.71 10.06 5.93
CA TRP A 531 6.47 9.38 6.30
C TRP A 531 5.78 8.77 5.08
N TRP A 532 5.01 7.71 5.30
CA TRP A 532 4.17 7.11 4.26
C TRP A 532 3.00 8.01 3.89
N ALA A 533 2.68 8.06 2.60
CA ALA A 533 1.56 8.85 2.09
C ALA A 533 0.20 8.41 2.67
N THR A 534 0.05 7.13 2.99
CA THR A 534 -1.24 6.52 3.34
C THR A 534 -1.26 5.81 4.70
N ASP A 535 -0.16 5.82 5.46
CA ASP A 535 -0.01 5.02 6.67
C ASP A 535 0.88 5.71 7.73
N ASP A 536 0.69 5.37 9.00
CA ASP A 536 1.41 5.95 10.15
C ASP A 536 2.50 5.04 10.72
N SER A 537 2.84 3.95 10.04
CA SER A 537 4.02 3.16 10.32
C SER A 537 5.29 4.02 10.12
N PRO A 538 6.34 3.82 10.91
CA PRO A 538 7.61 4.46 10.65
C PRO A 538 8.24 3.94 9.34
N VAL A 539 8.86 4.84 8.58
CA VAL A 539 9.55 4.49 7.33
C VAL A 539 10.92 3.91 7.66
N GLU A 540 11.16 2.67 7.25
CA GLU A 540 12.50 2.07 7.31
C GLU A 540 13.34 2.52 6.10
N ILE A 541 14.56 2.98 6.36
CA ILE A 541 15.43 3.63 5.37
C ILE A 541 16.78 2.94 5.36
N GLU A 542 17.23 2.57 4.17
CA GLU A 542 18.58 2.11 3.88
C GLU A 542 19.44 3.29 3.45
N VAL A 543 20.64 3.40 4.00
CA VAL A 543 21.60 4.42 3.61
C VAL A 543 22.70 3.78 2.80
N TRP A 544 22.95 4.35 1.62
CA TRP A 544 23.92 3.88 0.65
C TRP A 544 24.98 4.95 0.42
N VAL A 545 26.25 4.55 0.34
CA VAL A 545 27.39 5.40 0.00
C VAL A 545 28.06 4.79 -1.22
N ASN A 546 28.09 5.52 -2.34
CA ASN A 546 28.63 5.04 -3.62
C ASN A 546 28.09 3.66 -4.03
N ASP A 547 26.76 3.49 -3.93
CA ASP A 547 26.03 2.24 -4.21
C ASP A 547 26.41 1.03 -3.34
N ARG A 548 27.10 1.27 -2.22
CA ARG A 548 27.26 0.29 -1.14
C ARG A 548 26.35 0.65 0.02
N LYS A 549 25.50 -0.29 0.44
CA LYS A 549 24.69 -0.13 1.65
C LYS A 549 25.59 -0.09 2.89
N VAL A 550 25.52 1.00 3.65
CA VAL A 550 26.32 1.22 4.87
C VAL A 550 25.51 1.01 6.14
N GLY A 551 24.19 1.14 6.09
CA GLY A 551 23.36 0.94 7.27
C GLY A 551 21.87 1.13 7.02
N ARG A 552 21.12 1.10 8.11
CA ARG A 552 19.67 1.31 8.15
C ARG A 552 19.27 2.17 9.34
N THR A 553 18.21 2.93 9.16
CA THR A 553 17.63 3.77 10.21
C THR A 553 16.11 3.81 10.06
N LEU A 554 15.42 4.22 11.13
CA LEU A 554 13.97 4.30 11.17
C LEU A 554 13.56 5.77 11.32
N ALA A 555 12.60 6.22 10.53
CA ALA A 555 12.05 7.56 10.62
C ALA A 555 11.07 7.67 11.80
N ASN A 556 11.58 7.68 13.03
CA ASN A 556 10.79 7.71 14.26
C ASN A 556 11.25 8.76 15.28
N ALA A 557 12.21 9.62 14.94
CA ALA A 557 12.65 10.70 15.80
C ALA A 557 11.75 11.93 15.63
N LEU A 558 11.56 12.72 16.69
CA LEU A 558 10.82 13.96 16.61
C LEU A 558 11.50 14.97 15.67
N ARG A 559 10.70 15.69 14.88
CA ARG A 559 11.10 16.86 14.08
C ARG A 559 10.29 18.08 14.51
N PRO A 560 10.78 18.87 15.48
CA PRO A 560 10.02 19.99 16.04
C PRO A 560 9.51 20.98 15.00
N GLY A 561 10.32 21.35 14.01
CA GLY A 561 9.91 22.26 12.92
C GLY A 561 8.78 21.73 12.04
N MET A 562 8.48 20.42 12.09
CA MET A 562 7.35 19.82 11.36
C MET A 562 6.05 19.79 12.17
N LEU A 563 6.11 20.05 13.50
CA LEU A 563 4.92 20.16 14.35
C LEU A 563 4.03 21.30 13.89
N ARG A 564 4.64 22.44 13.54
CA ARG A 564 3.92 23.63 13.04
C ARG A 564 3.10 23.34 11.78
N TRP A 565 3.42 22.26 11.08
CA TRP A 565 2.79 21.88 9.82
C TRP A 565 1.86 20.67 9.94
N GLY A 566 1.61 20.19 11.15
CA GLY A 566 0.76 19.01 11.37
C GLY A 566 1.29 17.78 10.63
N ALA A 567 2.62 17.59 10.59
CA ALA A 567 3.17 16.39 9.98
C ALA A 567 2.67 15.12 10.72
N PRO A 568 2.48 14.00 10.01
CA PRO A 568 1.92 12.79 10.59
C PRO A 568 2.68 12.26 11.80
N ARG A 569 2.05 11.35 12.55
CA ARG A 569 2.66 10.68 13.72
C ARG A 569 3.18 11.66 14.79
N GLY A 570 2.49 12.79 14.98
CA GLY A 570 2.95 13.84 15.89
C GLY A 570 4.35 14.37 15.56
N SER A 571 4.73 14.36 14.28
CA SER A 571 6.06 14.73 13.78
C SER A 571 7.23 13.83 14.24
N TYR A 572 6.96 12.60 14.69
CA TYR A 572 7.99 11.56 14.88
C TYR A 572 8.37 10.92 13.53
N VAL A 573 8.87 11.75 12.61
CA VAL A 573 9.15 11.39 11.20
C VAL A 573 10.63 11.52 10.84
N GLY A 574 11.48 11.87 11.80
CA GLY A 574 12.90 12.11 11.62
C GLY A 574 13.73 10.84 11.61
N PHE A 575 14.77 10.80 10.78
CA PHE A 575 15.79 9.75 10.82
C PHE A 575 17.20 10.34 10.92
N HIS A 576 18.11 9.53 11.46
CA HIS A 576 19.52 9.86 11.63
C HIS A 576 20.35 8.57 11.51
N LEU A 577 21.48 8.64 10.80
CA LEU A 577 22.48 7.57 10.77
C LEU A 577 23.89 8.18 10.79
N PRO A 578 24.77 7.78 11.74
CA PRO A 578 26.20 8.08 11.65
C PRO A 578 26.81 7.51 10.36
N LEU A 579 27.77 8.23 9.79
CA LEU A 579 28.48 7.86 8.57
C LEU A 579 30.00 7.93 8.77
N GLU A 580 30.70 7.20 7.93
CA GLU A 580 32.16 7.31 7.75
C GLU A 580 32.43 7.61 6.27
N ALA A 581 31.84 8.69 5.76
CA ALA A 581 31.96 9.10 4.36
C ALA A 581 33.10 10.12 4.17
N VAL A 582 33.65 10.18 2.96
CA VAL A 582 34.69 11.16 2.58
C VAL A 582 34.15 12.20 1.60
N PRO A 583 34.74 13.40 1.53
CA PRO A 583 34.35 14.40 0.54
C PRO A 583 34.40 13.84 -0.89
N GLY A 584 33.31 14.00 -1.63
CA GLY A 584 33.12 13.42 -2.96
C GLY A 584 32.18 12.22 -2.99
N ASP A 585 32.00 11.53 -1.86
CA ASP A 585 31.06 10.41 -1.75
C ASP A 585 29.63 10.83 -2.05
N ILE A 586 28.86 9.93 -2.65
CA ILE A 586 27.43 10.12 -2.90
C ILE A 586 26.64 9.30 -1.89
N VAL A 587 25.89 9.99 -1.05
CA VAL A 587 24.96 9.39 -0.08
C VAL A 587 23.56 9.38 -0.68
N ASP A 588 22.92 8.21 -0.69
CA ASP A 588 21.54 7.99 -1.15
C ASP A 588 20.75 7.33 -0.02
N CYS A 589 19.65 7.96 0.41
CA CYS A 589 18.73 7.38 1.39
C CYS A 589 17.56 6.75 0.64
N ARG A 590 17.42 5.43 0.71
CA ARG A 590 16.40 4.66 -0.01
C ARG A 590 15.41 4.04 0.96
N VAL A 591 14.12 4.15 0.69
CA VAL A 591 13.07 3.46 1.47
C VAL A 591 13.25 1.95 1.30
N THR A 592 13.32 1.19 2.41
CA THR A 592 13.62 -0.26 2.36
C THR A 592 12.61 -1.02 1.52
N LEU A 593 11.30 -0.77 1.74
CA LEU A 593 10.21 -1.46 1.04
C LEU A 593 10.15 -1.12 -0.45
N THR A 594 10.31 0.17 -0.81
CA THR A 594 10.03 0.64 -2.18
C THR A 594 11.26 0.89 -3.03
N GLN A 595 12.44 0.94 -2.41
CA GLN A 595 13.70 1.45 -2.98
C GLN A 595 13.60 2.88 -3.52
N GLN A 596 12.55 3.61 -3.14
CA GLN A 596 12.40 5.03 -3.43
C GLN A 596 13.55 5.83 -2.84
N SER A 597 14.28 6.59 -3.66
CA SER A 597 15.28 7.54 -3.16
C SER A 597 14.58 8.76 -2.54
N LEU A 598 15.01 9.12 -1.33
CA LEU A 598 14.65 10.36 -0.62
C LEU A 598 15.62 11.51 -0.95
N GLY A 599 16.57 11.29 -1.86
CA GLY A 599 17.56 12.26 -2.27
C GLY A 599 18.96 11.66 -2.37
N ARG A 600 19.76 12.21 -3.29
CA ARG A 600 21.18 11.91 -3.44
C ARG A 600 21.99 13.16 -3.15
N HIS A 601 22.93 13.07 -2.22
CA HIS A 601 23.76 14.19 -1.81
C HIS A 601 25.24 13.84 -1.93
N ARG A 602 26.00 14.72 -2.57
CA ARG A 602 27.46 14.63 -2.56
C ARG A 602 27.97 15.21 -1.25
N VAL A 603 28.81 14.46 -0.54
CA VAL A 603 29.46 14.91 0.69
C VAL A 603 30.49 15.99 0.33
N HIS A 604 30.32 17.18 0.88
CA HIS A 604 31.28 18.29 0.71
C HIS A 604 32.22 18.36 1.92
N ARG A 605 33.43 18.91 1.75
CA ARG A 605 34.33 19.29 2.86
C ARG A 605 33.65 20.39 3.66
N THR A 606 32.86 20.01 4.66
CA THR A 606 32.25 20.92 5.65
C THR A 606 31.52 22.13 5.07
N ALA A 607 30.22 21.97 4.82
CA ALA A 607 29.27 23.04 5.02
C ALA A 607 27.94 22.40 5.43
N SER A 608 27.40 22.82 6.58
CA SER A 608 25.99 22.61 6.89
C SER A 608 25.17 23.11 5.70
N LEU A 609 24.39 22.22 5.07
CA LEU A 609 23.26 22.68 4.25
C LEU A 609 22.39 23.56 5.16
N GLN A 610 21.95 24.71 4.65
CA GLN A 610 21.26 25.74 5.43
C GLN A 610 20.24 25.13 6.41
N PRO A 611 20.20 25.61 7.67
CA PRO A 611 19.14 25.24 8.58
C PRO A 611 17.84 25.85 8.04
N VAL A 612 17.05 25.05 7.32
CA VAL A 612 15.65 25.38 7.06
C VAL A 612 14.84 24.40 7.86
N LEU A 613 14.71 24.70 9.15
CA LEU A 613 13.59 24.41 10.05
C LEU A 613 13.96 24.94 11.47
N GLU A 614 14.33 26.22 11.56
CA GLU A 614 14.16 27.03 12.76
C GLU A 614 13.43 28.32 12.35
N THR A 615 12.19 28.16 11.93
CA THR A 615 11.07 29.10 12.10
C THR A 615 9.81 28.36 11.74
#